data_AF-A0A962ARI4-F1
#
_entry.id   AF-A0A962ARI4-F1
#
_cell.length_a   1.000
_cell.length_b   1.000
_cell.length_c   1.000
_cell.angle_alpha   90.00
_cell.angle_beta   90.00
_cell.angle_gamma   90.00
#
_symmetry.space_group_name_H-M   'P 1'
#
loop_
_entity.id
_entity.type
_entity.pdbx_description
1 polymer ?
#
loop_
_entity_poly.entity_id
_entity_poly.type
_entity_poly.pdbx_seq_one_letter_code
_entity_poly.pdbx_strand_id
1 'polypeptide(L)'
;NEIAQSCCAFHRDHMARVWMNNGFLQVEGEKMSKSLGNFVTINELLHTEKFGGRKWPGEVLRLAMLKTDYRQPLDFTVRALEEAEANLRRWSDQIGEPAEQRIPGNVLEALVDDLNTPLAVKSLHEMKDSRSIDAGLRLLGVDIREYRRWREAKAAALIERLSIGDQVEAEVIPGAQRIGSLIAARLEARKSKNWAESDRIRDELLAMGIALKDNKDGTTTWEVKR
;
A
#
# COMPACT_ATOMS: atom_id res chain seq x y z
N ASN A 1 -30.31 -25.63 2.37
CA ASN A 1 -29.87 -26.88 3.03
C ASN A 1 -29.52 -26.66 4.50
N GLU A 2 -28.61 -25.74 4.82
CA GLU A 2 -28.20 -25.50 6.21
C GLU A 2 -29.35 -25.17 7.17
N ILE A 3 -30.24 -24.22 6.81
CA ILE A 3 -31.43 -23.88 7.61
C ILE A 3 -32.29 -25.12 7.88
N ALA A 4 -32.58 -25.90 6.84
CA ALA A 4 -33.43 -27.08 6.95
C ALA A 4 -32.81 -28.14 7.85
N GLN A 5 -31.51 -28.41 7.70
CA GLN A 5 -30.79 -29.38 8.54
C GLN A 5 -30.80 -28.95 10.01
N SER A 6 -30.44 -27.69 10.29
CA SER A 6 -30.33 -27.18 11.66
C SER A 6 -31.68 -27.06 12.36
N CYS A 7 -32.68 -26.44 11.71
CA CYS A 7 -34.00 -26.26 12.32
C CYS A 7 -34.70 -27.60 12.60
N CYS A 8 -34.60 -28.56 11.67
CA CYS A 8 -35.20 -29.88 11.86
C CYS A 8 -34.47 -30.72 12.91
N ALA A 9 -33.13 -30.69 12.95
CA ALA A 9 -32.35 -31.50 13.89
C ALA A 9 -32.47 -31.00 15.35
N PHE A 10 -32.56 -29.69 15.55
CA PHE A 10 -32.58 -29.08 16.88
C PHE A 10 -33.96 -28.61 17.33
N HIS A 11 -35.00 -28.83 16.51
CA HIS A 11 -36.38 -28.38 16.77
C HIS A 11 -36.44 -26.87 17.11
N ARG A 12 -35.77 -26.05 16.29
CA ARG A 12 -35.74 -24.59 16.44
C ARG A 12 -36.35 -23.92 15.21
N ASP A 13 -37.03 -22.80 15.42
CA ASP A 13 -37.70 -22.06 14.34
C ASP A 13 -36.74 -21.28 13.44
N HIS A 14 -35.53 -20.97 13.94
CA HIS A 14 -34.52 -20.22 13.21
C HIS A 14 -33.11 -20.72 13.52
N MET A 15 -32.28 -20.83 12.47
CA MET A 15 -30.85 -21.15 12.61
C MET A 15 -30.02 -19.92 12.99
N ALA A 16 -30.31 -18.78 12.39
CA ALA A 16 -29.63 -17.51 12.65
C ALA A 16 -30.62 -16.34 12.49
N ARG A 17 -30.39 -15.26 13.24
CA ARG A 17 -31.21 -14.04 13.16
C ARG A 17 -30.75 -13.09 12.06
N VAL A 18 -29.47 -13.14 11.71
CA VAL A 18 -28.84 -12.27 10.72
C VAL A 18 -28.05 -13.15 9.76
N TRP A 19 -28.21 -12.87 8.47
CA TRP A 19 -27.51 -13.50 7.37
C TRP A 19 -26.83 -12.42 6.55
N MET A 20 -25.51 -12.49 6.44
CA MET A 20 -24.73 -11.55 5.65
C MET A 20 -24.17 -12.28 4.44
N ASN A 21 -24.47 -11.77 3.25
CA ASN A 21 -23.98 -12.31 1.99
C ASN A 21 -23.15 -11.23 1.29
N ASN A 22 -21.97 -11.61 0.81
CA ASN A 22 -21.12 -10.71 0.04
C ASN A 22 -21.52 -10.72 -1.44
N GLY A 23 -21.29 -9.60 -2.11
CA GLY A 23 -21.38 -9.49 -3.56
C GLY A 23 -20.35 -10.36 -4.27
N PHE A 24 -20.60 -10.63 -5.55
CA PHE A 24 -19.67 -11.42 -6.36
C PHE A 24 -18.40 -10.62 -6.69
N LEU A 25 -17.29 -11.35 -6.79
CA LEU A 25 -16.00 -10.82 -7.24
C LEU A 25 -15.84 -11.05 -8.76
N GLN A 26 -15.57 -9.98 -9.49
CA GLN A 26 -15.13 -9.97 -10.88
C GLN A 26 -13.65 -9.62 -10.94
N VAL A 27 -12.99 -9.99 -12.04
CA VAL A 27 -11.61 -9.63 -12.35
C VAL A 27 -11.60 -9.10 -13.78
N GLU A 28 -11.17 -7.84 -13.93
CA GLU A 28 -11.13 -7.15 -15.23
C GLU A 28 -12.49 -7.24 -15.97
N GLY A 29 -13.58 -7.00 -15.25
CA GLY A 29 -14.95 -7.03 -15.77
C GLY A 29 -15.55 -8.43 -15.98
N GLU A 30 -14.75 -9.49 -15.84
CA GLU A 30 -15.17 -10.87 -16.05
C GLU A 30 -15.40 -11.61 -14.74
N LYS A 31 -16.29 -12.61 -14.74
CA LYS A 31 -16.48 -13.46 -13.56
C LYS A 31 -15.18 -14.19 -13.23
N MET A 32 -14.71 -14.11 -11.98
CA MET A 32 -13.54 -14.88 -11.56
C MET A 32 -13.84 -16.38 -11.60
N SER A 33 -13.09 -17.14 -12.40
CA SER A 33 -13.21 -18.60 -12.43
C SER A 33 -11.90 -19.28 -12.82
N LYS A 34 -11.65 -20.47 -12.27
CA LYS A 34 -10.50 -21.27 -12.65
C LYS A 34 -10.54 -21.68 -14.13
N SER A 35 -11.74 -21.92 -14.67
CA SER A 35 -11.95 -22.31 -16.07
C SER A 35 -11.63 -21.21 -17.08
N LEU A 36 -11.85 -19.94 -16.72
CA LEU A 36 -11.51 -18.79 -17.57
C LEU A 36 -10.03 -18.38 -17.47
N GLY A 37 -9.26 -19.00 -16.57
CA GLY A 37 -7.85 -18.66 -16.36
C GLY A 37 -7.61 -17.32 -15.65
N ASN A 38 -8.66 -16.54 -15.35
CA ASN A 38 -8.60 -15.24 -14.67
C ASN A 38 -8.61 -15.35 -13.13
N PHE A 39 -8.32 -16.53 -12.58
CA PHE A 39 -8.22 -16.75 -11.15
C PHE A 39 -6.83 -16.34 -10.64
N VAL A 40 -6.80 -15.45 -9.65
CA VAL A 40 -5.58 -14.98 -8.98
C VAL A 40 -5.74 -15.18 -7.46
N THR A 41 -4.72 -15.76 -6.83
CA THR A 41 -4.67 -15.92 -5.37
C THR A 41 -4.00 -14.74 -4.68
N ILE A 42 -4.26 -14.55 -3.39
CA ILE A 42 -3.54 -13.58 -2.56
C ILE A 42 -2.03 -13.83 -2.59
N ASN A 43 -1.59 -15.09 -2.52
CA ASN A 43 -0.18 -15.45 -2.61
C ASN A 43 0.45 -15.00 -3.94
N GLU A 44 -0.26 -15.17 -5.05
CA GLU A 44 0.20 -14.71 -6.37
C GLU A 44 0.28 -13.18 -6.43
N LEU A 45 -0.69 -12.46 -5.88
CA LEU A 45 -0.68 -10.98 -5.83
C LEU A 45 0.49 -10.43 -5.00
N LEU A 46 0.81 -11.08 -3.87
CA LEU A 46 1.87 -10.64 -2.95
C LEU A 46 3.28 -10.96 -3.48
N HIS A 47 3.45 -12.05 -4.22
CA HIS A 47 4.77 -12.62 -4.48
C HIS A 47 5.14 -12.78 -5.96
N THR A 48 4.19 -12.60 -6.89
CA THR A 48 4.42 -12.75 -8.33
C THR A 48 3.97 -11.51 -9.10
N GLU A 49 4.25 -11.48 -10.40
CA GLU A 49 3.88 -10.39 -11.31
C GLU A 49 2.67 -10.76 -12.19
N LYS A 50 1.97 -11.85 -11.83
CA LYS A 50 0.87 -12.44 -12.60
C LYS A 50 -0.26 -11.44 -12.88
N PHE A 51 -0.47 -10.47 -11.99
CA PHE A 51 -1.54 -9.48 -12.10
C PHE A 51 -0.97 -8.06 -12.13
N GLY A 52 -1.14 -7.36 -13.24
CA GLY A 52 -0.63 -6.00 -13.43
C GLY A 52 0.89 -5.88 -13.59
N GLY A 53 1.61 -6.99 -13.82
CA GLY A 53 3.06 -6.95 -14.09
C GLY A 53 3.93 -6.62 -12.88
N ARG A 54 3.35 -6.59 -11.67
CA ARG A 54 4.06 -6.23 -10.43
C ARG A 54 3.48 -6.93 -9.21
N LYS A 55 4.25 -6.92 -8.13
CA LYS A 55 3.80 -7.35 -6.80
C LYS A 55 2.98 -6.25 -6.14
N TRP A 56 1.93 -6.65 -5.42
CA TRP A 56 1.04 -5.75 -4.69
C TRP A 56 1.19 -5.97 -3.18
N PRO A 57 1.40 -4.93 -2.37
CA PRO A 57 1.42 -5.07 -0.92
C PRO A 57 0.02 -5.31 -0.36
N GLY A 58 -0.07 -6.02 0.77
CA GLY A 58 -1.34 -6.45 1.36
C GLY A 58 -2.30 -5.29 1.68
N GLU A 59 -1.75 -4.13 2.06
CA GLU A 59 -2.52 -2.92 2.38
C GLU A 59 -3.24 -2.38 1.14
N VAL A 60 -2.58 -2.43 -0.03
CA VAL A 60 -3.17 -2.01 -1.30
C VAL A 60 -4.34 -2.93 -1.67
N LEU A 61 -4.13 -4.24 -1.56
CA LEU A 61 -5.17 -5.24 -1.82
C LEU A 61 -6.38 -5.02 -0.91
N ARG A 62 -6.12 -4.84 0.39
CA ARG A 62 -7.16 -4.63 1.39
C ARG A 62 -7.94 -3.35 1.15
N LEU A 63 -7.26 -2.23 0.94
CA LEU A 63 -7.93 -0.95 0.70
C LEU A 63 -8.76 -1.00 -0.59
N ALA A 64 -8.26 -1.63 -1.65
CA ALA A 64 -8.99 -1.78 -2.90
C ALA A 64 -10.32 -2.55 -2.70
N MET A 65 -10.31 -3.62 -1.90
CA MET A 65 -11.53 -4.38 -1.58
C MET A 65 -12.53 -3.56 -0.75
N LEU A 66 -12.06 -2.66 0.11
CA LEU A 66 -12.91 -1.84 0.98
C LEU A 66 -13.54 -0.62 0.28
N LYS A 67 -13.08 -0.29 -0.94
CA LYS A 67 -13.63 0.82 -1.74
C LYS A 67 -15.03 0.52 -2.32
N THR A 68 -15.46 -0.73 -2.28
CA THR A 68 -16.79 -1.17 -2.71
C THR A 68 -17.56 -1.72 -1.51
N ASP A 69 -18.84 -1.41 -1.42
CA ASP A 69 -19.72 -1.96 -0.39
C ASP A 69 -19.78 -3.48 -0.48
N TYR A 70 -19.78 -4.17 0.67
CA TYR A 70 -19.65 -5.62 0.73
C TYR A 70 -20.79 -6.36 0.02
N ARG A 71 -21.96 -5.72 -0.14
CA ARG A 71 -23.15 -6.30 -0.79
C ARG A 71 -23.16 -6.08 -2.30
N GLN A 72 -22.30 -5.20 -2.81
CA GLN A 72 -22.21 -4.88 -4.24
C GLN A 72 -21.19 -5.79 -4.94
N PRO A 73 -21.38 -6.08 -6.24
CA PRO A 73 -20.34 -6.72 -7.02
C PRO A 73 -19.05 -5.88 -7.02
N LEU A 74 -17.93 -6.52 -6.69
CA LEU A 74 -16.61 -5.90 -6.71
C LEU A 74 -15.88 -6.32 -7.99
N ASP A 75 -15.47 -5.35 -8.81
CA ASP A 75 -14.56 -5.61 -9.92
C ASP A 75 -13.11 -5.34 -9.50
N PHE A 76 -12.33 -6.40 -9.46
CA PHE A 76 -10.93 -6.39 -9.03
C PHE A 76 -10.03 -6.15 -10.23
N THR A 77 -9.61 -4.89 -10.40
CA THR A 77 -8.83 -4.43 -11.55
C THR A 77 -7.47 -3.88 -11.14
N VAL A 78 -6.50 -3.92 -12.06
CA VAL A 78 -5.20 -3.27 -11.86
C VAL A 78 -5.38 -1.78 -11.53
N ARG A 79 -6.28 -1.10 -12.25
CA ARG A 79 -6.59 0.32 -12.01
C ARG A 79 -7.08 0.58 -10.58
N ALA A 80 -7.96 -0.29 -10.05
CA ALA A 80 -8.45 -0.15 -8.68
C ALA A 80 -7.32 -0.30 -7.64
N LEU A 81 -6.35 -1.19 -7.90
CA LEU A 81 -5.15 -1.36 -7.07
C LEU A 81 -4.23 -0.14 -7.15
N GLU A 82 -4.01 0.43 -8.34
CA GLU A 82 -3.22 1.65 -8.53
C GLU A 82 -3.82 2.84 -7.79
N GLU A 83 -5.15 3.02 -7.88
CA GLU A 83 -5.85 4.07 -7.15
C GLU A 83 -5.75 3.89 -5.63
N ALA A 84 -5.88 2.64 -5.15
CA ALA A 84 -5.70 2.34 -3.72
C ALA A 84 -4.25 2.61 -3.27
N GLU A 85 -3.26 2.25 -4.06
CA GLU A 85 -1.85 2.56 -3.79
C GLU A 85 -1.58 4.07 -3.75
N ALA A 86 -2.17 4.85 -4.67
CA ALA A 86 -2.03 6.30 -4.68
C ALA A 86 -2.59 6.94 -3.39
N ASN A 87 -3.72 6.43 -2.89
CA ASN A 87 -4.30 6.86 -1.62
C ASN A 87 -3.39 6.54 -0.43
N LEU A 88 -2.89 5.30 -0.36
CA LEU A 88 -1.97 4.87 0.69
C LEU A 88 -0.67 5.67 0.68
N ARG A 89 -0.10 5.95 -0.51
CA ARG A 89 1.06 6.82 -0.65
C ARG A 89 0.81 8.17 -0.01
N ARG A 90 -0.27 8.85 -0.40
CA ARG A 90 -0.63 10.16 0.16
C ARG A 90 -0.74 10.13 1.68
N TRP A 91 -1.47 9.18 2.24
CA TRP A 91 -1.64 9.09 3.70
C TRP A 91 -0.36 8.72 4.42
N SER A 92 0.43 7.82 3.85
CA SER A 92 1.71 7.41 4.43
C SER A 92 2.73 8.54 4.47
N ASP A 93 2.62 9.56 3.61
CA ASP A 93 3.50 10.73 3.64
C ASP A 93 3.05 11.75 4.70
N GLN A 94 1.80 11.68 5.16
CA GLN A 94 1.22 12.57 6.18
C GLN A 94 1.32 12.01 7.60
N ILE A 95 1.27 10.68 7.74
CA ILE A 95 1.21 10.02 9.04
C ILE A 95 2.61 9.91 9.64
N GLY A 96 2.78 10.29 10.90
CA GLY A 96 4.07 10.17 11.59
C GLY A 96 4.20 8.89 12.41
N GLU A 97 5.00 8.97 13.47
CA GLU A 97 5.08 7.92 14.49
C GLU A 97 3.74 7.74 15.23
N PRO A 98 3.48 6.56 15.83
CA PRO A 98 2.23 6.30 16.55
C PRO A 98 2.00 7.32 17.66
N ALA A 99 0.78 7.86 17.73
CA ALA A 99 0.28 8.63 18.85
C ALA A 99 -1.01 7.99 19.38
N GLU A 100 -1.43 8.35 20.60
CA GLU A 100 -2.70 7.90 21.19
C GLU A 100 -3.88 8.15 20.24
N GLN A 101 -4.66 7.10 20.01
CA GLN A 101 -5.62 7.04 18.91
C GLN A 101 -7.04 7.15 19.42
N ARG A 102 -7.72 8.22 19.02
CA ARG A 102 -9.18 8.29 19.10
C ARG A 102 -9.75 7.88 17.75
N ILE A 103 -10.60 6.85 17.74
CA ILE A 103 -11.33 6.45 16.54
C ILE A 103 -12.15 7.66 16.05
N PRO A 104 -12.04 8.07 14.78
CA PRO A 104 -12.83 9.17 14.25
C PRO A 104 -14.32 8.82 14.24
N GLY A 105 -15.16 9.73 14.76
CA GLY A 105 -16.61 9.50 14.88
C GLY A 105 -17.28 9.23 13.53
N ASN A 106 -16.94 10.01 12.50
CA ASN A 106 -17.48 9.84 11.14
C ASN A 106 -17.12 8.50 10.50
N VAL A 107 -15.91 7.96 10.76
CA VAL A 107 -15.52 6.63 10.27
C VAL A 107 -16.32 5.55 11.01
N LEU A 108 -16.49 5.68 12.33
CA LEU A 108 -17.28 4.74 13.11
C LEU A 108 -18.76 4.76 12.71
N GLU A 109 -19.35 5.95 12.53
CA GLU A 109 -20.74 6.13 12.09
C GLU A 109 -20.98 5.47 10.74
N ALA A 110 -20.05 5.63 9.77
CA ALA A 110 -20.13 4.95 8.49
C ALA A 110 -20.12 3.41 8.63
N LEU A 111 -19.31 2.86 9.53
CA LEU A 111 -19.24 1.40 9.72
C LEU A 111 -20.45 0.83 10.48
N VAL A 112 -21.06 1.63 11.36
CA VAL A 112 -22.31 1.23 12.07
C VAL A 112 -23.49 1.18 11.09
N ASP A 113 -23.46 1.98 10.02
CA ASP A 113 -24.40 1.89 8.91
C ASP A 113 -24.03 0.75 7.95
N ASP A 114 -24.40 -0.48 8.28
CA ASP A 114 -24.24 -1.68 7.44
C ASP A 114 -22.82 -1.90 6.88
N LEU A 115 -21.78 -1.61 7.68
CA LEU A 115 -20.39 -1.71 7.26
C LEU A 115 -20.08 -0.91 5.99
N ASN A 116 -20.60 0.32 5.86
CA ASN A 116 -20.38 1.18 4.70
C ASN A 116 -18.93 1.67 4.60
N THR A 117 -18.05 0.78 4.15
CA THR A 117 -16.61 1.03 3.98
C THR A 117 -16.31 2.07 2.90
N PRO A 118 -17.08 2.22 1.79
CA PRO A 118 -16.87 3.34 0.87
C PRO A 118 -17.04 4.71 1.55
N LEU A 119 -18.07 4.87 2.40
CA LEU A 119 -18.29 6.09 3.16
C LEU A 119 -17.21 6.31 4.22
N ALA A 120 -16.73 5.23 4.86
CA ALA A 120 -15.61 5.29 5.78
C ALA A 120 -14.31 5.77 5.09
N VAL A 121 -14.00 5.23 3.91
CA VAL A 121 -12.84 5.63 3.09
C VAL A 121 -12.98 7.09 2.61
N LYS A 122 -14.18 7.50 2.19
CA LYS A 122 -14.47 8.91 1.86
C LYS A 122 -14.20 9.83 3.07
N SER A 123 -14.65 9.43 4.25
CA SER A 123 -14.42 10.17 5.49
C SER A 123 -12.94 10.36 5.78
N LEU A 124 -12.09 9.36 5.50
CA LEU A 124 -10.64 9.47 5.63
C LEU A 124 -10.02 10.47 4.64
N HIS A 125 -10.56 10.58 3.43
CA HIS A 125 -10.09 11.55 2.44
C HIS A 125 -10.35 13.01 2.84
N GLU A 126 -11.44 13.26 3.56
CA GLU A 126 -11.85 14.61 3.99
C GLU A 126 -11.10 15.07 5.25
N MET A 127 -10.42 14.16 5.95
CA MET A 127 -9.65 14.46 7.15
C MET A 127 -8.35 15.20 6.85
N LYS A 128 -7.95 16.05 7.80
CA LYS A 128 -6.66 16.76 7.80
C LYS A 128 -5.72 16.31 8.93
N ASP A 129 -6.28 15.77 10.00
CA ASP A 129 -5.50 15.30 11.15
C ASP A 129 -4.96 13.90 10.87
N SER A 130 -3.63 13.78 10.79
CA SER A 130 -2.95 12.53 10.45
C SER A 130 -3.19 11.42 11.49
N ARG A 131 -3.39 11.77 12.76
CA ARG A 131 -3.70 10.80 13.82
C ARG A 131 -5.08 10.17 13.62
N SER A 132 -6.07 10.97 13.26
CA SER A 132 -7.42 10.51 12.93
C SER A 132 -7.41 9.60 11.69
N ILE A 133 -6.64 9.97 10.65
CA ILE A 133 -6.49 9.14 9.45
C ILE A 133 -5.86 7.78 9.82
N ASP A 134 -4.77 7.79 10.61
CA ASP A 134 -4.09 6.56 11.06
C ASP A 134 -5.02 5.65 11.88
N ALA A 135 -5.77 6.22 12.83
CA ALA A 135 -6.72 5.49 13.64
C ALA A 135 -7.85 4.86 12.79
N GLY A 136 -8.38 5.61 11.82
CA GLY A 136 -9.42 5.10 10.94
C GLY A 136 -8.91 4.05 9.94
N LEU A 137 -7.69 4.19 9.41
CA LEU A 137 -7.06 3.15 8.58
C LEU A 137 -6.86 1.86 9.37
N ARG A 138 -6.40 1.94 10.62
CA ARG A 138 -6.26 0.77 11.51
C ARG A 138 -7.61 0.12 11.82
N LEU A 139 -8.66 0.90 12.01
CA LEU A 139 -10.02 0.36 12.19
C LEU A 139 -10.49 -0.42 10.95
N LEU A 140 -10.12 0.05 9.76
CA LEU A 140 -10.31 -0.66 8.50
C LEU A 140 -9.34 -1.83 8.31
N GLY A 141 -8.41 -2.08 9.23
CA GLY A 141 -7.39 -3.13 9.20
C GLY A 141 -6.24 -2.87 8.22
N VAL A 142 -6.02 -1.61 7.86
CA VAL A 142 -4.92 -1.17 7.00
C VAL A 142 -3.79 -0.61 7.87
N ASP A 143 -2.65 -1.30 7.92
CA ASP A 143 -1.45 -0.77 8.59
C ASP A 143 -0.61 0.06 7.62
N ILE A 144 -0.78 1.38 7.70
CA ILE A 144 -0.06 2.33 6.85
C ILE A 144 1.47 2.25 7.01
N ARG A 145 1.97 1.75 8.15
CA ARG A 145 3.41 1.60 8.42
C ARG A 145 3.97 0.38 7.73
N GLU A 146 3.19 -0.70 7.59
CA GLU A 146 3.57 -1.86 6.79
C GLU A 146 3.71 -1.46 5.31
N TYR A 147 2.73 -0.72 4.78
CA TYR A 147 2.82 -0.16 3.43
C TYR A 147 4.05 0.75 3.26
N ARG A 148 4.35 1.61 4.23
CA ARG A 148 5.54 2.47 4.19
C ARG A 148 6.83 1.64 4.11
N ARG A 149 7.00 0.63 4.99
CA ARG A 149 8.17 -0.25 4.99
C ARG A 149 8.34 -0.98 3.66
N TRP A 150 7.23 -1.47 3.09
CA TRP A 150 7.25 -2.09 1.77
C TRP A 150 7.76 -1.12 0.69
N ARG A 151 7.29 0.14 0.72
CA ARG A 151 7.70 1.17 -0.25
C ARG A 151 9.17 1.56 -0.09
N GLU A 152 9.64 1.71 1.14
CA GLU A 152 11.03 1.98 1.47
C GLU A 152 11.95 0.85 1.01
N ALA A 153 11.56 -0.41 1.26
CA ALA A 153 12.31 -1.58 0.79
C ALA A 153 12.37 -1.66 -0.75
N LYS A 154 11.26 -1.37 -1.44
CA LYS A 154 11.23 -1.31 -2.91
C LYS A 154 12.15 -0.22 -3.45
N ALA A 155 12.15 0.96 -2.85
CA ALA A 155 13.04 2.06 -3.23
C ALA A 155 14.51 1.70 -2.97
N ALA A 156 14.81 1.06 -1.84
CA ALA A 156 16.15 0.60 -1.50
C ALA A 156 16.71 -0.40 -2.52
N ALA A 157 15.92 -1.41 -2.89
CA ALA A 157 16.30 -2.41 -3.89
C ALA A 157 16.53 -1.80 -5.28
N LEU A 158 15.72 -0.80 -5.67
CA LEU A 158 15.91 -0.10 -6.95
C LEU A 158 17.23 0.69 -6.96
N ILE A 159 17.51 1.43 -5.88
CA ILE A 159 18.75 2.22 -5.77
C ILE A 159 19.98 1.32 -5.79
N GLU A 160 19.94 0.17 -5.11
CA GLU A 160 21.00 -0.84 -5.15
C GLU A 160 21.29 -1.30 -6.59
N ARG A 161 20.26 -1.69 -7.35
CA ARG A 161 20.41 -2.12 -8.75
C ARG A 161 20.98 -1.04 -9.66
N LEU A 162 20.50 0.19 -9.52
CA LEU A 162 21.02 1.35 -10.27
C LEU A 162 22.48 1.66 -9.91
N SER A 163 22.87 1.46 -8.65
CA SER A 163 24.25 1.69 -8.19
C SER A 163 25.25 0.68 -8.77
N ILE A 164 24.78 -0.49 -9.17
CA ILE A 164 25.57 -1.57 -9.78
C ILE A 164 25.67 -1.40 -11.31
N GLY A 165 25.00 -0.40 -11.90
CA GLY A 165 25.01 -0.13 -13.34
C GLY A 165 24.05 -1.02 -14.14
N ASP A 166 23.08 -1.64 -13.47
CA ASP A 166 22.04 -2.43 -14.11
C ASP A 166 21.06 -1.50 -14.85
N GLN A 167 20.75 -1.79 -16.11
CA GLN A 167 19.73 -1.03 -16.85
C GLN A 167 18.35 -1.46 -16.38
N VAL A 168 17.86 -0.78 -15.34
CA VAL A 168 16.51 -1.03 -14.82
C VAL A 168 15.53 -0.15 -15.58
N GLU A 169 14.56 -0.76 -16.29
CA GLU A 169 13.35 -0.06 -16.73
C GLU A 169 12.61 0.45 -15.48
N ALA A 170 12.70 1.77 -15.26
CA ALA A 170 12.27 2.38 -14.02
C ALA A 170 10.73 2.43 -13.94
N GLU A 171 10.15 1.54 -13.15
CA GLU A 171 8.78 1.69 -12.66
C GLU A 171 8.70 2.96 -11.79
N VAL A 172 7.91 3.94 -12.24
CA VAL A 172 7.88 5.31 -11.74
C VAL A 172 7.42 5.34 -10.28
N ILE A 173 8.37 5.41 -9.36
CA ILE A 173 8.15 5.91 -7.99
C ILE A 173 8.52 7.41 -8.03
N PRO A 174 7.55 8.34 -7.97
CA PRO A 174 7.85 9.77 -7.84
C PRO A 174 8.69 9.99 -6.57
N GLY A 175 9.91 10.49 -6.74
CA GLY A 175 10.89 10.67 -5.66
C GLY A 175 12.12 9.76 -5.75
N ALA A 176 11.96 8.49 -6.13
CA ALA A 176 13.10 7.55 -6.22
C ALA A 176 14.03 7.88 -7.41
N GLN A 177 13.47 8.35 -8.53
CA GLN A 177 14.27 8.89 -9.64
C GLN A 177 15.14 10.07 -9.19
N ARG A 178 14.58 11.01 -8.41
CA ARG A 178 15.33 12.17 -7.94
C ARG A 178 16.46 11.77 -6.99
N ILE A 179 16.19 10.85 -6.07
CA ILE A 179 17.21 10.31 -5.14
C ILE A 179 18.29 9.55 -5.91
N GLY A 180 17.91 8.67 -6.83
CA GLY A 180 18.85 7.93 -7.67
C GLY A 180 19.72 8.84 -8.53
N SER A 181 19.13 9.87 -9.14
CA SER A 181 19.86 10.89 -9.90
C SER A 181 20.83 11.69 -9.03
N LEU A 182 20.42 12.06 -7.82
CA LEU A 182 21.31 12.76 -6.86
C LEU A 182 22.47 11.85 -6.44
N ILE A 183 22.23 10.58 -6.12
CA ILE A 183 23.29 9.63 -5.77
C ILE A 183 24.26 9.43 -6.95
N ALA A 184 23.75 9.25 -8.17
CA ALA A 184 24.58 9.11 -9.38
C ALA A 184 25.41 10.38 -9.64
N ALA A 185 24.79 11.56 -9.56
CA ALA A 185 25.47 12.85 -9.71
C ALA A 185 26.55 13.04 -8.64
N ARG A 186 26.31 12.59 -7.40
CA ARG A 186 27.31 12.63 -6.33
C ARG A 186 28.49 11.71 -6.62
N LEU A 187 28.24 10.49 -7.09
CA LEU A 187 29.31 9.55 -7.45
C LEU A 187 30.18 10.12 -8.57
N GLU A 188 29.56 10.77 -9.55
CA GLU A 188 30.27 11.42 -10.65
C GLU A 188 31.05 12.66 -10.18
N ALA A 189 30.48 13.46 -9.27
CA ALA A 189 31.17 14.56 -8.61
C ALA A 189 32.40 14.08 -7.82
N ARG A 190 32.32 12.92 -7.15
CA ARG A 190 33.46 12.32 -6.46
C ARG A 190 34.53 11.79 -7.43
N LYS A 191 34.12 11.12 -8.52
CA LYS A 191 35.06 10.66 -9.58
C LYS A 191 35.81 11.83 -10.21
N SER A 192 35.10 12.93 -10.48
CA SER A 192 35.66 14.17 -11.04
C SER A 192 36.38 15.05 -10.00
N LYS A 193 36.52 14.60 -8.74
CA LYS A 193 37.11 15.34 -7.61
C LYS A 193 36.44 16.69 -7.34
N ASN A 194 35.18 16.85 -7.73
CA ASN A 194 34.35 18.01 -7.41
C ASN A 194 33.71 17.82 -6.03
N TRP A 195 34.50 18.08 -4.98
CA TRP A 195 34.08 17.91 -3.59
C TRP A 195 32.94 18.85 -3.18
N ALA A 196 32.93 20.08 -3.71
CA ALA A 196 31.89 21.07 -3.41
C ALA A 196 30.51 20.60 -3.88
N GLU A 197 30.42 20.06 -5.10
CA GLU A 197 29.15 19.51 -5.62
C GLU A 197 28.76 18.21 -4.90
N SER A 198 29.74 17.38 -4.53
CA SER A 198 29.49 16.17 -3.74
C SER A 198 28.89 16.49 -2.36
N ASP A 199 29.40 17.53 -1.69
CA ASP A 199 28.89 18.00 -0.40
C ASP A 199 27.51 18.65 -0.55
N ARG A 200 27.29 19.48 -1.58
CA ARG A 200 25.97 20.07 -1.87
C ARG A 200 24.90 18.99 -2.03
N ILE A 201 25.19 17.94 -2.80
CA ILE A 201 24.25 16.84 -3.04
C ILE A 201 24.05 15.99 -1.77
N ARG A 202 25.09 15.77 -0.97
CA ARG A 202 24.97 15.09 0.32
C ARG A 202 24.00 15.84 1.24
N ASP A 203 24.13 17.16 1.31
CA ASP A 203 23.30 17.98 2.20
C ASP A 203 21.86 18.07 1.66
N GLU A 204 21.66 18.07 0.33
CA GLU A 204 20.33 17.95 -0.29
C GLU A 204 19.67 16.60 0.04
N LEU A 205 20.43 15.49 -0.03
CA LEU A 205 19.94 14.17 0.37
C LEU A 205 19.64 14.09 1.87
N LEU A 206 20.47 14.71 2.71
CA LEU A 206 20.25 14.78 4.16
C LEU A 206 18.97 15.55 4.50
N ALA A 207 18.70 16.66 3.81
CA ALA A 207 17.47 17.43 3.95
C ALA A 207 16.22 16.63 3.50
N MET A 208 16.39 15.64 2.63
CA MET A 208 15.36 14.67 2.23
C MET A 208 15.28 13.45 3.18
N GLY A 209 15.99 13.46 4.30
CA GLY A 209 15.98 12.36 5.29
C GLY A 209 16.88 11.18 4.91
N ILE A 210 17.79 11.34 3.94
CA ILE A 210 18.68 10.28 3.47
C ILE A 210 20.11 10.60 3.92
N ALA A 211 20.63 9.82 4.87
CA ALA A 211 22.01 9.93 5.29
C ALA A 211 22.89 8.97 4.48
N LEU A 212 23.92 9.51 3.83
CA LEU A 212 24.91 8.75 3.10
C LEU A 212 26.09 8.37 3.99
N LYS A 213 26.60 7.15 3.83
CA LYS A 213 27.78 6.62 4.52
C LYS A 213 28.76 6.06 3.50
N ASP A 214 29.90 6.73 3.36
CA ASP A 214 31.00 6.24 2.52
C ASP A 214 31.83 5.21 3.31
N ASN A 215 31.94 4.00 2.79
CA ASN A 215 32.72 2.91 3.37
C ASN A 215 34.17 2.96 2.88
N LYS A 216 35.07 2.35 3.66
CA LYS A 216 36.51 2.30 3.34
C LYS A 216 36.83 1.48 2.08
N ASP A 217 35.92 0.62 1.63
CA ASP A 217 36.01 -0.15 0.40
C ASP A 217 35.64 0.66 -0.86
N GLY A 218 35.27 1.94 -0.69
CA GLY A 218 34.87 2.83 -1.78
C GLY A 218 33.39 2.75 -2.13
N THR A 219 32.60 1.92 -1.45
CA THR A 219 31.14 1.86 -1.62
C THR A 219 30.44 2.95 -0.80
N THR A 220 29.33 3.48 -1.31
CA THR A 220 28.46 4.40 -0.57
C THR A 220 27.18 3.66 -0.19
N THR A 221 26.97 3.41 1.09
CA THR A 221 25.68 2.95 1.62
C THR A 221 24.86 4.13 2.13
N TRP A 222 23.57 3.94 2.35
CA TRP A 222 22.72 5.01 2.86
C TRP A 222 21.63 4.46 3.78
N GLU A 223 21.15 5.32 4.68
CA GLU A 223 20.09 5.03 5.64
C GLU A 223 19.04 6.14 5.60
N VAL A 224 17.77 5.78 5.79
CA VAL A 224 16.71 6.77 6.00
C VAL A 224 16.76 7.19 7.47
N LYS A 225 17.11 8.46 7.72
CA LYS A 225 17.01 9.05 9.05
C LYS A 225 15.53 9.32 9.34
N ARG A 226 15.02 8.66 10.38
CA ARG A 226 13.72 8.94 11.01
C ARG A 226 13.68 10.31 11.64
#